data_AF-A0A8T4T4Q1-F1
#
_entry.id   AF-A0A8T4T4Q1-F1
#
_cell.length_a   1.000
_cell.length_b   1.000
_cell.length_c   1.000
_cell.angle_alpha   90.00
_cell.angle_beta   90.00
_cell.angle_gamma   90.00
#
_symmetry.space_group_name_H-M   'P 1'
#
loop_
_entity.id
_entity.type
_entity.pdbx_description
1 polymer ?
#
loop_
_entity_poly.entity_id
_entity_poly.type
_entity_poly.pdbx_seq_one_letter_code
_entity_poly.pdbx_strand_id
1 'polypeptide(L)'
;MNLPTELSATSVREGHWKISNLVGDTFKNEGNVLYRNKLWCSMLITKEEAISLILAFSKDHKISSKTKLNKLLARLNLFMIPIDVDFNLNKYGSYNSELELATTPFYETYTYPWQGANWSGLRLVPQGELLAEKVINTKIKKILPEEDITKLKKTIYSLSELGAGQISEEEHKDLLVDPDERHKLQQRINIVHIELLDLNSEAKKISDENPTDVRFAALVEYCYYLSKYLKEKAFKNLEETEYDFEANMFNYYFMYILAKEVVPFLKKQIQEERKDIIRINRYYQYFVNVARTRYSFSLDNPDLKSLIS
;
A
#
# COMPACT_ATOMS: atom_id res chain seq x y z
N MET A 1 -54.15 -2.44 -40.45
CA MET A 1 -53.30 -1.30 -40.01
C MET A 1 -53.22 -1.34 -38.50
N ASN A 2 -52.05 -0.98 -37.98
CA ASN A 2 -51.61 -0.93 -36.59
C ASN A 2 -51.04 -2.23 -36.01
N LEU A 3 -49.76 -2.10 -35.67
CA LEU A 3 -48.83 -3.10 -35.17
C LEU A 3 -49.32 -3.76 -33.88
N PRO A 4 -48.95 -5.03 -33.64
CA PRO A 4 -49.04 -5.62 -32.31
C PRO A 4 -48.05 -4.89 -31.39
N THR A 5 -48.60 -4.26 -30.36
CA THR A 5 -47.85 -3.67 -29.24
C THR A 5 -47.43 -4.82 -28.31
N GLU A 6 -46.16 -4.79 -27.91
CA GLU A 6 -45.52 -5.63 -26.88
C GLU A 6 -45.22 -7.10 -27.23
N LEU A 7 -44.14 -7.28 -28.00
CA LEU A 7 -43.18 -8.36 -27.72
C LEU A 7 -42.59 -8.13 -26.31
N SER A 8 -43.21 -8.70 -25.27
CA SER A 8 -42.51 -8.91 -24.00
C SER A 8 -41.61 -10.13 -24.17
N ALA A 9 -40.30 -9.86 -24.32
CA ALA A 9 -39.28 -10.86 -24.59
C ALA A 9 -39.22 -11.92 -23.49
N THR A 10 -39.68 -13.12 -23.83
CA THR A 10 -39.28 -14.35 -23.17
C THR A 10 -37.93 -14.77 -23.74
N SER A 11 -36.84 -14.26 -23.17
CA SER A 11 -35.47 -14.80 -23.18
C SER A 11 -34.60 -13.78 -22.43
N VAL A 12 -34.27 -13.98 -21.16
CA VAL A 12 -33.18 -14.83 -20.68
C VAL A 12 -33.59 -15.41 -19.32
N ARG A 13 -34.17 -16.61 -19.32
CA ARG A 13 -33.92 -17.57 -18.23
C ARG A 13 -32.56 -18.21 -18.52
N GLU A 14 -31.88 -18.62 -17.45
CA GLU A 14 -30.58 -19.33 -17.41
C GLU A 14 -29.34 -18.44 -17.23
N GLY A 15 -29.13 -18.08 -15.98
CA GLY A 15 -27.87 -17.55 -15.47
C GLY A 15 -27.79 -17.57 -13.94
N HIS A 16 -28.59 -18.40 -13.27
CA HIS A 16 -28.36 -18.72 -11.86
C HIS A 16 -27.11 -19.60 -11.78
N TRP A 17 -25.94 -18.98 -11.78
CA TRP A 17 -24.71 -19.68 -11.43
C TRP A 17 -24.80 -20.00 -9.94
N LYS A 18 -25.12 -21.27 -9.66
CA LYS A 18 -24.71 -21.95 -8.43
C LYS A 18 -23.25 -21.57 -8.18
N ILE A 19 -22.96 -20.90 -7.07
CA ILE A 19 -21.57 -20.79 -6.56
C ILE A 19 -21.21 -22.22 -6.16
N SER A 20 -20.58 -22.95 -7.08
CA SER A 20 -20.78 -24.40 -7.21
C SER A 20 -19.88 -25.20 -6.28
N ASN A 21 -20.00 -24.94 -4.97
CA ASN A 21 -19.31 -25.63 -3.89
C ASN A 21 -17.77 -25.58 -3.93
N LEU A 22 -17.17 -24.88 -4.90
CA LEU A 22 -15.70 -24.83 -5.05
C LEU A 22 -15.01 -23.77 -4.19
N VAL A 23 -15.70 -22.71 -3.78
CA VAL A 23 -15.18 -21.73 -2.79
C VAL A 23 -15.58 -22.13 -1.36
N GLY A 24 -16.56 -23.03 -1.20
CA GLY A 24 -16.92 -23.58 0.11
C GLY A 24 -16.08 -24.78 0.53
N ASP A 25 -15.65 -25.62 -0.43
CA ASP A 25 -14.93 -26.86 -0.11
C ASP A 25 -13.39 -26.72 -0.18
N THR A 26 -12.82 -25.72 -0.88
CA THR A 26 -11.39 -25.36 -0.75
C THR A 26 -11.09 -24.65 0.57
N PHE A 27 -12.09 -23.99 1.16
CA PHE A 27 -11.99 -23.33 2.45
C PHE A 27 -12.34 -24.24 3.63
N LYS A 28 -12.78 -25.50 3.42
CA LYS A 28 -12.97 -26.48 4.52
C LYS A 28 -11.68 -26.94 5.21
N ASN A 29 -10.51 -26.47 4.78
CA ASN A 29 -9.30 -26.42 5.60
C ASN A 29 -9.17 -25.08 6.35
N GLU A 30 -10.31 -24.54 6.78
CA GLU A 30 -10.54 -23.25 7.44
C GLU A 30 -9.61 -23.04 8.65
N GLY A 31 -9.22 -24.12 9.33
CA GLY A 31 -8.28 -24.04 10.45
C GLY A 31 -6.84 -23.64 10.07
N ASN A 32 -6.40 -23.87 8.83
CA ASN A 32 -5.01 -23.64 8.40
C ASN A 32 -4.84 -22.35 7.58
N VAL A 33 -5.81 -21.96 6.74
CA VAL A 33 -5.72 -20.75 5.91
C VAL A 33 -6.04 -19.48 6.72
N LEU A 34 -7.04 -19.51 7.61
CA LEU A 34 -7.32 -18.42 8.55
C LEU A 34 -6.19 -18.21 9.57
N TYR A 35 -5.54 -19.27 10.04
CA TYR A 35 -4.36 -19.15 10.93
C TYR A 35 -3.15 -18.57 10.19
N ARG A 36 -2.95 -18.92 8.91
CA ARG A 36 -1.92 -18.34 8.06
C ARG A 36 -2.21 -16.87 7.75
N ASN A 37 -3.44 -16.52 7.38
CA ASN A 37 -3.84 -15.13 7.13
C ASN A 37 -3.79 -14.27 8.40
N LYS A 38 -4.12 -14.79 9.59
CA LYS A 38 -3.89 -14.09 10.86
C LYS A 38 -2.40 -13.81 11.13
N LEU A 39 -1.51 -14.75 10.82
CA LEU A 39 -0.05 -14.58 10.93
C LEU A 39 0.53 -13.63 9.85
N TRP A 40 -0.05 -13.60 8.65
CA TRP A 40 0.33 -12.65 7.58
C TRP A 40 -0.16 -11.22 7.90
N CYS A 41 -1.32 -11.07 8.53
CA CYS A 41 -1.92 -9.77 8.88
C CYS A 41 -1.13 -8.96 9.93
N SER A 42 -0.08 -9.50 10.54
CA SER A 42 0.64 -8.87 11.65
C SER A 42 2.04 -8.36 11.31
N MET A 43 2.43 -8.28 10.03
CA MET A 43 3.76 -7.77 9.65
C MET A 43 3.83 -6.24 9.55
N LEU A 44 3.06 -5.56 10.40
CA LEU A 44 3.17 -4.13 10.65
C LEU A 44 4.45 -3.85 11.47
N ILE A 45 5.25 -2.87 11.06
CA ILE A 45 6.35 -2.39 11.91
C ILE A 45 5.86 -1.25 12.80
N THR A 46 6.25 -1.24 14.06
CA THR A 46 5.89 -0.17 15.00
C THR A 46 6.61 1.13 14.64
N LYS A 47 6.12 2.26 15.18
CA LYS A 47 6.81 3.55 15.07
C LYS A 47 8.28 3.48 15.46
N GLU A 48 8.60 2.82 16.58
CA GLU A 48 9.98 2.70 17.09
C GLU A 48 10.86 1.84 16.17
N GLU A 49 10.30 0.74 15.64
CA GLU A 49 10.98 -0.11 14.65
C GLU A 49 11.28 0.67 13.37
N ALA A 50 10.31 1.45 12.86
CA ALA A 50 10.47 2.26 11.66
C ALA A 50 11.51 3.36 11.83
N ILE A 51 11.49 4.08 12.97
CA ILE A 51 12.49 5.12 13.26
C ILE A 51 13.89 4.50 13.42
N SER A 52 14.00 3.36 14.11
CA SER A 52 15.28 2.66 14.28
C SER A 52 15.84 2.18 12.95
N LEU A 53 14.99 1.66 12.04
CA LEU A 53 15.40 1.30 10.68
C LEU A 53 15.91 2.51 9.88
N ILE A 54 15.18 3.64 9.92
CA ILE A 54 15.60 4.86 9.22
C ILE A 54 16.95 5.32 9.74
N LEU A 55 17.11 5.43 11.05
CA LEU A 55 18.36 5.86 11.67
C LEU A 55 19.48 4.87 11.36
N ALA A 56 19.24 3.55 11.39
CA ALA A 56 20.25 2.55 11.03
C ALA A 56 20.73 2.69 9.58
N PHE A 57 19.86 3.12 8.66
CA PHE A 57 20.22 3.33 7.25
C PHE A 57 20.68 4.75 6.93
N SER A 58 20.48 5.69 7.85
CA SER A 58 20.84 7.09 7.66
C SER A 58 22.34 7.31 7.86
N LYS A 59 22.87 8.34 7.20
CA LYS A 59 24.23 8.81 7.38
C LYS A 59 24.51 9.11 8.85
N ASP A 60 25.65 8.60 9.33
CA ASP A 60 26.13 8.72 10.71
C ASP A 60 25.11 8.31 11.78
N HIS A 61 24.14 7.48 11.40
CA HIS A 61 23.01 7.06 12.22
C HIS A 61 22.19 8.21 12.82
N LYS A 62 22.08 9.32 12.09
CA LYS A 62 21.49 10.58 12.56
C LYS A 62 20.45 11.13 11.60
N ILE A 63 19.44 11.79 12.16
CA ILE A 63 18.52 12.67 11.44
C ILE A 63 18.42 14.01 12.16
N SER A 64 18.55 15.09 11.39
CA SER A 64 18.68 16.44 11.92
C SER A 64 17.35 17.09 12.32
N SER A 65 16.19 16.61 11.87
CA SER A 65 14.92 17.23 12.23
C SER A 65 13.71 16.30 12.14
N LYS A 66 12.64 16.66 12.87
CA LYS A 66 11.31 16.01 12.79
C LYS A 66 10.76 15.99 11.38
N THR A 67 10.87 17.10 10.66
CA THR A 67 10.37 17.21 9.28
C THR A 67 11.08 16.23 8.36
N LYS A 68 12.40 16.10 8.48
CA LYS A 68 13.18 15.13 7.70
C LYS A 68 12.81 13.69 8.04
N LEU A 69 12.66 13.38 9.33
CA LEU A 69 12.21 12.06 9.77
C LEU A 69 10.84 11.69 9.20
N ASN A 70 9.88 12.61 9.25
CA ASN A 70 8.54 12.41 8.64
C ASN A 70 8.63 12.07 7.14
N LYS A 71 9.51 12.74 6.39
CA LYS A 71 9.69 12.46 4.95
C LYS A 71 10.32 11.08 4.72
N LEU A 72 11.31 10.69 5.51
CA LEU A 72 11.93 9.36 5.39
C LEU A 72 10.98 8.23 5.84
N LEU A 73 10.13 8.49 6.82
CA LEU A 73 9.06 7.56 7.21
C LEU A 73 8.02 7.38 6.09
N ALA A 74 7.66 8.45 5.39
CA ALA A 74 6.87 8.37 4.17
C ALA A 74 7.51 7.47 3.12
N ARG A 75 8.85 7.51 3.02
CA ARG A 75 9.60 6.69 2.07
C ARG A 75 9.48 5.20 2.37
N LEU A 76 9.43 4.79 3.62
CA LEU A 76 9.14 3.38 3.95
C LEU A 76 7.75 2.96 3.45
N ASN A 77 6.76 3.84 3.54
CA ASN A 77 5.42 3.58 3.00
C ASN A 77 5.43 3.49 1.46
N LEU A 78 6.24 4.30 0.76
CA LEU A 78 6.46 4.20 -0.69
C LEU A 78 7.06 2.84 -1.09
N PHE A 79 7.91 2.26 -0.25
CA PHE A 79 8.40 0.88 -0.44
C PHE A 79 7.37 -0.20 -0.06
N MET A 80 6.12 0.21 0.20
CA MET A 80 5.01 -0.65 0.62
C MET A 80 5.30 -1.44 1.90
N ILE A 81 6.14 -0.88 2.78
CA ILE A 81 6.37 -1.42 4.12
C ILE A 81 5.28 -0.84 5.02
N PRO A 82 4.39 -1.67 5.58
CA PRO A 82 3.32 -1.19 6.44
C PRO A 82 3.91 -0.76 7.80
N ILE A 83 3.63 0.49 8.20
CA ILE A 83 4.05 1.07 9.47
C ILE A 83 2.82 1.40 10.30
N ASP A 84 2.88 1.14 11.60
CA ASP A 84 1.88 1.55 12.60
C ASP A 84 2.01 3.05 12.94
N VAL A 85 1.92 3.89 11.92
CA VAL A 85 1.97 5.34 12.03
C VAL A 85 0.96 5.93 11.06
N ASP A 86 0.07 6.75 11.58
CA ASP A 86 -0.84 7.51 10.73
C ASP A 86 -0.09 8.64 10.04
N PHE A 87 -0.01 8.54 8.72
CA PHE A 87 0.49 9.61 7.86
C PHE A 87 -0.68 10.37 7.24
N ASN A 88 -0.64 11.69 7.32
CA ASN A 88 -1.48 12.53 6.50
C ASN A 88 -0.63 13.02 5.33
N LEU A 89 -1.16 12.92 4.11
CA LEU A 89 -0.46 13.43 2.94
C LEU A 89 -0.88 14.87 2.69
N ASN A 90 0.10 15.76 2.48
CA ASN A 90 -0.14 17.13 2.02
C ASN A 90 0.58 17.38 0.70
N LYS A 91 0.44 18.61 0.18
CA LYS A 91 1.07 19.09 -1.06
C LYS A 91 2.61 19.14 -1.03
N TYR A 92 3.26 18.73 0.05
CA TYR A 92 4.70 18.57 0.15
C TYR A 92 5.07 17.10 0.44
N GLY A 93 4.13 16.17 0.31
CA GLY A 93 4.24 14.75 0.69
C GLY A 93 3.69 14.47 2.09
N SER A 94 4.14 13.38 2.72
CA SER A 94 3.61 12.99 4.04
C SER A 94 4.02 13.95 5.16
N TYR A 95 3.10 14.16 6.11
CA TYR A 95 3.31 14.82 7.37
C TYR A 95 2.63 14.05 8.49
N ASN A 96 3.29 14.00 9.65
CA ASN A 96 2.68 13.59 10.90
C ASN A 96 2.94 14.70 11.92
N SER A 97 1.88 15.44 12.28
CA SER A 97 1.92 16.56 13.23
C SER A 97 2.26 16.09 14.64
N GLU A 98 1.90 14.86 15.00
CA GLU A 98 2.08 14.25 16.32
C GLU A 98 3.44 13.55 16.51
N LEU A 99 4.30 13.54 15.48
CA LEU A 99 5.60 12.89 15.58
C LEU A 99 6.52 13.67 16.53
N GLU A 100 6.61 13.30 17.80
CA GLU A 100 7.58 13.91 18.72
C GLU A 100 8.95 13.24 18.66
N LEU A 101 10.02 14.05 18.72
CA LEU A 101 11.39 13.57 18.89
C LEU A 101 11.62 13.33 20.39
N ALA A 102 11.15 12.20 20.89
CA ALA A 102 11.37 11.77 22.26
C ALA A 102 12.57 10.81 22.32
N THR A 103 13.35 10.90 23.40
CA THR A 103 14.35 9.88 23.71
C THR A 103 13.63 8.59 24.14
N THR A 104 14.10 7.46 23.62
CA THR A 104 13.61 6.12 23.94
C THR A 104 14.81 5.22 24.24
N PRO A 105 14.60 3.95 24.65
CA PRO A 105 15.70 3.00 24.73
C PRO A 105 16.42 2.73 23.40
N PHE A 106 15.85 3.11 22.25
CA PHE A 106 16.36 2.77 20.91
C PHE A 106 17.00 3.93 20.15
N TYR A 107 16.67 5.17 20.52
CA TYR A 107 17.25 6.38 19.92
C TYR A 107 17.13 7.54 20.90
N GLU A 108 18.05 8.50 20.79
CA GLU A 108 18.11 9.64 21.69
C GLU A 108 18.18 10.97 20.94
N THR A 109 17.69 12.01 21.60
CA THR A 109 17.77 13.38 21.09
C THR A 109 19.18 13.93 21.28
N TYR A 110 19.73 14.55 20.23
CA TYR A 110 21.00 15.27 20.32
C TYR A 110 20.82 16.72 19.87
N THR A 111 21.58 17.63 20.47
CA THR A 111 21.59 19.05 20.10
C THR A 111 22.75 19.35 19.16
N TYR A 112 22.54 20.19 18.16
CA TYR A 112 23.58 20.67 17.25
C TYR A 112 23.36 22.13 16.86
N PRO A 113 24.43 22.92 16.62
CA PRO A 113 24.31 24.30 16.20
C PRO A 113 24.03 24.42 14.69
N TRP A 114 23.10 25.28 14.30
CA TRP A 114 22.82 25.63 12.91
C TRP A 114 22.23 27.04 12.79
N GLN A 115 22.80 27.87 11.90
CA GLN A 115 22.38 29.27 11.67
C GLN A 115 22.25 30.11 12.95
N GLY A 116 23.19 29.94 13.88
CA GLY A 116 23.21 30.70 15.15
C GLY A 116 22.19 30.25 16.20
N ALA A 117 21.43 29.18 15.94
CA ALA A 117 20.51 28.57 16.91
C ALA A 117 20.88 27.11 17.21
N ASN A 118 20.48 26.61 18.37
CA ASN A 118 20.60 25.20 18.71
C ASN A 118 19.35 24.45 18.27
N TRP A 119 19.55 23.39 17.49
CA TRP A 119 18.50 22.53 16.98
C TRP A 119 18.62 21.13 17.58
N SER A 120 17.52 20.38 17.56
CA SER A 120 17.47 19.01 18.09
C SER A 120 17.23 18.01 16.96
N GLY A 121 18.06 16.98 16.91
CA GLY A 121 17.92 15.82 16.02
C GLY A 121 17.78 14.52 16.81
N LEU A 122 17.71 13.40 16.09
CA LEU A 122 17.72 12.05 16.66
C LEU A 122 18.95 11.28 16.19
N ARG A 123 19.55 10.50 17.10
CA ARG A 123 20.61 9.56 16.79
C ARG A 123 20.28 8.17 17.32
N LEU A 124 20.71 7.15 16.60
CA LEU A 124 20.56 5.76 17.01
C LEU A 124 21.46 5.46 18.22
N VAL A 125 20.97 4.60 19.12
CA VAL A 125 21.80 4.02 20.20
C VAL A 125 21.96 2.49 19.96
N PRO A 126 22.90 1.81 20.64
CA PRO A 126 23.19 0.40 20.35
C PRO A 126 21.98 -0.55 20.42
N GLN A 127 21.05 -0.33 21.35
CA GLN A 127 19.82 -1.12 21.43
C GLN A 127 18.92 -0.91 20.19
N GLY A 128 18.93 0.28 19.60
CA GLY A 128 18.24 0.58 18.35
C GLY A 128 18.86 -0.13 17.14
N GLU A 129 20.18 -0.30 17.10
CA GLU A 129 20.86 -1.10 16.08
C GLU A 129 20.40 -2.56 16.13
N LEU A 130 20.37 -3.15 17.33
CA LEU A 130 19.86 -4.51 17.54
C LEU A 130 18.38 -4.63 17.14
N LEU A 131 17.57 -3.62 17.45
CA LEU A 131 16.18 -3.58 17.02
C LEU A 131 16.06 -3.53 15.50
N ALA A 132 16.81 -2.66 14.82
CA ALA A 132 16.80 -2.54 13.36
C ALA A 132 17.22 -3.86 12.69
N GLU A 133 18.28 -4.52 13.16
CA GLU A 133 18.72 -5.81 12.64
C GLU A 133 17.63 -6.90 12.85
N LYS A 134 17.04 -6.95 14.04
CA LYS A 134 15.94 -7.87 14.34
C LYS A 134 14.76 -7.64 13.39
N VAL A 135 14.37 -6.39 13.15
CA VAL A 135 13.26 -6.04 12.26
C VAL A 135 13.58 -6.44 10.81
N ILE A 136 14.81 -6.22 10.34
CA ILE A 136 15.24 -6.66 9.00
C ILE A 136 15.07 -8.17 8.85
N ASN A 137 15.61 -8.94 9.81
CA ASN A 137 15.66 -10.39 9.72
C ASN A 137 14.29 -11.06 9.96
N THR A 138 13.44 -10.47 10.80
CA THR A 138 12.16 -11.09 11.21
C THR A 138 10.94 -10.58 10.45
N LYS A 139 11.00 -9.36 9.90
CA LYS A 139 9.88 -8.70 9.19
C LYS A 139 10.24 -8.32 7.75
N ILE A 140 11.27 -7.49 7.54
CA ILE A 140 11.54 -6.91 6.20
C ILE A 140 11.90 -7.97 5.16
N LYS A 141 12.77 -8.94 5.48
CA LYS A 141 13.15 -10.03 4.55
C LYS A 141 11.99 -10.95 4.13
N LYS A 142 10.85 -10.89 4.82
CA LYS A 142 9.66 -11.67 4.43
C LYS A 142 8.80 -10.96 3.38
N ILE A 143 9.02 -9.66 3.17
CA ILE A 143 8.23 -8.80 2.27
C ILE A 143 9.09 -8.11 1.20
N LEU A 144 10.38 -7.93 1.43
CA LEU A 144 11.30 -7.39 0.44
C LEU A 144 12.33 -8.43 0.05
N PRO A 145 12.56 -8.67 -1.26
CA PRO A 145 13.74 -9.40 -1.71
C PRO A 145 15.00 -8.59 -1.39
N GLU A 146 16.15 -9.26 -1.28
CA GLU A 146 17.41 -8.65 -0.83
C GLU A 146 17.85 -7.46 -1.71
N GLU A 147 17.55 -7.50 -3.01
CA GLU A 147 17.77 -6.40 -3.95
C GLU A 147 16.94 -5.16 -3.59
N ASP A 148 15.68 -5.32 -3.20
CA ASP A 148 14.81 -4.22 -2.78
C ASP A 148 15.21 -3.70 -1.39
N ILE A 149 15.72 -4.55 -0.50
CA ILE A 149 16.30 -4.13 0.80
C ILE A 149 17.55 -3.28 0.56
N THR A 150 18.42 -3.71 -0.35
CA THR A 150 19.63 -2.97 -0.72
C THR A 150 19.26 -1.61 -1.32
N LYS A 151 18.25 -1.58 -2.21
CA LYS A 151 17.71 -0.34 -2.77
C LYS A 151 17.19 0.58 -1.68
N LEU A 152 16.37 0.07 -0.75
CA LEU A 152 15.84 0.83 0.38
C LEU A 152 16.94 1.46 1.21
N LYS A 153 17.96 0.68 1.60
CA LYS A 153 19.11 1.18 2.39
C LYS A 153 19.80 2.34 1.68
N LYS A 154 20.13 2.17 0.39
CA LYS A 154 20.77 3.21 -0.42
C LYS A 154 19.91 4.46 -0.53
N THR A 155 18.61 4.29 -0.78
CA THR A 155 17.67 5.40 -0.89
C THR A 155 17.56 6.17 0.43
N ILE A 156 17.39 5.49 1.57
CA ILE A 156 17.33 6.19 2.87
C ILE A 156 18.65 6.89 3.18
N TYR A 157 19.79 6.24 2.90
CA TYR A 157 21.11 6.86 3.07
C TYR A 157 21.22 8.16 2.26
N SER A 158 20.98 8.12 0.95
CA SER A 158 21.08 9.31 0.08
C SER A 158 20.13 10.43 0.51
N LEU A 159 18.86 10.11 0.82
CA LEU A 159 17.90 11.11 1.28
C LEU A 159 18.27 11.68 2.66
N SER A 160 18.93 10.89 3.51
CA SER A 160 19.44 11.36 4.79
C SER A 160 20.60 12.35 4.66
N GLU A 161 21.17 12.56 3.46
CA GLU A 161 22.15 13.61 3.21
C GLU A 161 21.50 14.95 2.85
N LEU A 162 20.24 14.93 2.42
CA LEU A 162 19.52 16.10 1.91
C LEU A 162 18.76 16.88 2.98
N GLY A 163 18.46 18.15 2.71
CA GLY A 163 17.48 18.92 3.48
C GLY A 163 16.05 18.42 3.25
N ALA A 164 15.13 18.68 4.19
CA ALA A 164 13.74 18.21 4.07
C ALA A 164 13.00 18.77 2.83
N GLY A 165 13.32 20.01 2.42
CA GLY A 165 12.79 20.59 1.18
C GLY A 165 13.27 19.85 -0.07
N GLN A 166 14.56 19.54 -0.14
CA GLN A 166 15.15 18.79 -1.25
C GLN A 166 14.58 17.38 -1.36
N ILE A 167 14.35 16.68 -0.23
CA ILE A 167 13.67 15.37 -0.25
C ILE A 167 12.26 15.51 -0.87
N SER A 168 11.55 16.60 -0.59
CA SER A 168 10.23 16.83 -1.17
C SER A 168 10.30 17.00 -2.68
N GLU A 169 11.29 17.73 -3.18
CA GLU A 169 11.47 18.03 -4.61
C GLU A 169 11.97 16.81 -5.40
N GLU A 170 12.86 16.01 -4.81
CA GLU A 170 13.49 14.88 -5.50
C GLU A 170 12.65 13.60 -5.45
N GLU A 171 11.99 13.30 -4.33
CA GLU A 171 11.31 12.00 -4.14
C GLU A 171 9.80 12.10 -4.02
N HIS A 172 9.29 13.16 -3.39
CA HIS A 172 7.85 13.30 -3.17
C HIS A 172 7.15 14.13 -4.23
N LYS A 173 7.90 14.73 -5.17
CA LYS A 173 7.39 15.40 -6.36
C LYS A 173 6.31 14.59 -7.08
N ASP A 174 6.55 13.30 -7.28
CA ASP A 174 5.62 12.41 -8.00
C ASP A 174 4.35 12.11 -7.19
N LEU A 175 4.37 12.42 -5.89
CA LEU A 175 3.24 12.33 -4.97
C LEU A 175 2.51 13.67 -4.83
N LEU A 176 3.04 14.73 -5.45
CA LEU A 176 2.38 16.03 -5.48
C LEU A 176 1.28 15.96 -6.53
N VAL A 177 0.05 16.07 -6.03
CA VAL A 177 -1.13 16.14 -6.85
C VAL A 177 -1.48 17.62 -6.96
N ASP A 178 -1.76 18.08 -8.18
CA ASP A 178 -2.36 19.38 -8.38
C ASP A 178 -3.88 19.26 -8.11
N PRO A 179 -4.51 20.13 -7.31
CA PRO A 179 -5.97 20.18 -7.17
C PRO A 179 -6.73 20.17 -8.51
N ASP A 180 -6.13 20.69 -9.58
CA ASP A 180 -6.71 20.69 -10.93
C ASP A 180 -6.53 19.34 -11.68
N GLU A 181 -5.83 18.34 -11.11
CA GLU A 181 -5.78 16.93 -11.59
C GLU A 181 -7.10 16.15 -11.38
N ARG A 182 -8.18 16.83 -10.94
CA ARG A 182 -9.54 16.28 -10.70
C ARG A 182 -10.00 15.27 -11.76
N HIS A 183 -9.93 15.64 -13.05
CA HIS A 183 -10.27 14.78 -14.18
C HIS A 183 -9.22 13.71 -14.51
N LYS A 184 -7.94 14.00 -14.26
CA LYS A 184 -6.85 13.04 -14.50
C LYS A 184 -6.91 11.86 -13.54
N LEU A 185 -7.34 12.09 -12.30
CA LEU A 185 -7.62 11.00 -11.36
C LEU A 185 -8.76 10.11 -11.83
N GLN A 186 -9.87 10.71 -12.26
CA GLN A 186 -11.01 9.98 -12.77
C GLN A 186 -10.64 9.13 -14.00
N GLN A 187 -9.85 9.70 -14.92
CA GLN A 187 -9.29 8.95 -16.04
C GLN A 187 -8.36 7.82 -15.56
N ARG A 188 -7.49 8.09 -14.59
CA ARG A 188 -6.53 7.10 -14.08
C ARG A 188 -7.21 5.94 -13.35
N ILE A 189 -8.21 6.20 -12.50
CA ILE A 189 -8.98 5.13 -11.85
C ILE A 189 -9.72 4.29 -12.89
N ASN A 190 -10.26 4.91 -13.94
CA ASN A 190 -10.92 4.18 -15.01
C ASN A 190 -9.96 3.27 -15.77
N ILE A 191 -8.77 3.77 -16.14
CA ILE A 191 -7.73 2.98 -16.81
C ILE A 191 -7.31 1.81 -15.92
N VAL A 192 -6.91 2.08 -14.68
CA VAL A 192 -6.45 1.05 -13.73
C VAL A 192 -7.55 0.00 -13.50
N HIS A 193 -8.80 0.43 -13.37
CA HIS A 193 -9.92 -0.49 -13.16
C HIS A 193 -10.15 -1.41 -14.37
N ILE A 194 -10.06 -0.90 -15.60
CA ILE A 194 -10.16 -1.72 -16.81
C ILE A 194 -9.01 -2.72 -16.86
N GLU A 195 -7.78 -2.28 -16.61
CA GLU A 195 -6.62 -3.19 -16.61
C GLU A 195 -6.75 -4.29 -15.54
N LEU A 196 -7.27 -3.96 -14.36
CA LEU A 196 -7.50 -4.93 -13.30
C LEU A 196 -8.70 -5.84 -13.60
N LEU A 197 -9.70 -5.39 -14.36
CA LEU A 197 -10.80 -6.24 -14.82
C LEU A 197 -10.29 -7.33 -15.78
N ASP A 198 -9.44 -6.94 -16.74
CA ASP A 198 -8.82 -7.87 -17.68
C ASP A 198 -7.92 -8.87 -16.94
N LEU A 199 -7.05 -8.37 -16.06
CA LEU A 199 -6.20 -9.21 -15.21
C LEU A 199 -7.00 -10.17 -14.33
N ASN A 200 -8.10 -9.73 -13.72
CA ASN A 200 -8.95 -10.59 -12.89
C ASN A 200 -9.59 -11.71 -13.72
N SER A 201 -9.99 -11.41 -14.96
CA SER A 201 -10.54 -12.40 -15.88
C SER A 201 -9.50 -13.44 -16.31
N GLU A 202 -8.23 -13.04 -16.44
CA GLU A 202 -7.12 -13.96 -16.70
C GLU A 202 -6.74 -14.77 -15.45
N ALA A 203 -6.70 -14.13 -14.28
CA ALA A 203 -6.32 -14.76 -13.01
C ALA A 203 -7.27 -15.91 -12.63
N LYS A 204 -8.57 -15.80 -12.97
CA LYS A 204 -9.57 -16.87 -12.79
C LYS A 204 -9.30 -18.15 -13.58
N LYS A 205 -8.35 -18.12 -14.54
CA LYS A 205 -7.96 -19.28 -15.34
C LYS A 205 -6.74 -20.01 -14.76
N ILE A 206 -6.12 -19.47 -13.71
CA ILE A 206 -4.95 -20.04 -13.06
C ILE A 206 -5.39 -21.25 -12.22
N SER A 207 -4.56 -22.30 -12.20
CA SER A 207 -4.82 -23.52 -11.43
C SER A 207 -4.78 -23.26 -9.91
N ASP A 208 -5.75 -23.84 -9.19
CA ASP A 208 -5.83 -23.78 -7.73
C ASP A 208 -4.93 -24.82 -7.03
N GLU A 209 -4.15 -25.60 -7.78
CA GLU A 209 -3.30 -26.67 -7.24
C GLU A 209 -2.07 -26.15 -6.50
N ASN A 210 -1.59 -24.96 -6.83
CA ASN A 210 -0.38 -24.37 -6.24
C ASN A 210 -0.74 -23.21 -5.29
N PRO A 211 -0.36 -23.28 -4.00
CA PRO A 211 -0.64 -22.22 -3.03
C PRO A 211 -0.09 -20.84 -3.42
N THR A 212 0.97 -20.79 -4.22
CA THR A 212 1.54 -19.52 -4.71
C THR A 212 0.66 -18.88 -5.76
N ASP A 213 0.10 -19.70 -6.65
CA ASP A 213 -0.78 -19.26 -7.73
C ASP A 213 -2.13 -18.79 -7.19
N VAL A 214 -2.68 -19.51 -6.20
CA VAL A 214 -3.86 -19.09 -5.45
C VAL A 214 -3.67 -17.71 -4.80
N ARG A 215 -2.50 -17.45 -4.19
CA ARG A 215 -2.20 -16.14 -3.58
C ARG A 215 -2.08 -15.03 -4.62
N PHE A 216 -1.45 -15.33 -5.76
CA PHE A 216 -1.38 -14.38 -6.85
C PHE A 216 -2.77 -14.00 -7.36
N ALA A 217 -3.63 -15.01 -7.61
CA ALA A 217 -5.00 -14.78 -8.04
C ALA A 217 -5.80 -13.95 -7.02
N ALA A 218 -5.67 -14.26 -5.73
CA ALA A 218 -6.31 -13.49 -4.65
C ALA A 218 -5.81 -12.04 -4.59
N LEU A 219 -4.52 -11.77 -4.83
CA LEU A 219 -3.99 -10.40 -4.91
C LEU A 219 -4.60 -9.63 -6.09
N VAL A 220 -4.72 -10.26 -7.27
CA VAL A 220 -5.33 -9.64 -8.45
C VAL A 220 -6.81 -9.32 -8.18
N GLU A 221 -7.54 -10.29 -7.65
CA GLU A 221 -8.95 -10.14 -7.30
C GLU A 221 -9.16 -9.01 -6.28
N TYR A 222 -8.32 -8.96 -5.24
CA TYR A 222 -8.34 -7.90 -4.25
C TYR A 222 -8.13 -6.52 -4.88
N CYS A 223 -7.09 -6.36 -5.71
CA CYS A 223 -6.82 -5.11 -6.40
C CYS A 223 -8.02 -4.69 -7.27
N TYR A 224 -8.63 -5.64 -7.98
CA TYR A 224 -9.81 -5.41 -8.80
C TYR A 224 -10.99 -4.86 -7.98
N TYR A 225 -11.40 -5.56 -6.92
CA TYR A 225 -12.53 -5.13 -6.10
C TYR A 225 -12.27 -3.80 -5.38
N LEU A 226 -11.05 -3.56 -4.92
CA LEU A 226 -10.69 -2.27 -4.33
C LEU A 226 -10.75 -1.14 -5.36
N SER A 227 -10.23 -1.35 -6.58
CA SER A 227 -10.33 -0.34 -7.65
C SER A 227 -11.78 -0.06 -8.05
N LYS A 228 -12.62 -1.12 -8.12
CA LYS A 228 -14.05 -1.01 -8.39
C LYS A 228 -14.75 -0.16 -7.33
N TYR A 229 -14.47 -0.46 -6.06
CA TYR A 229 -15.02 0.29 -4.93
C TYR A 229 -14.61 1.77 -4.99
N LEU A 230 -13.31 2.05 -5.15
CA LEU A 230 -12.82 3.42 -5.23
C LEU A 230 -13.48 4.20 -6.37
N LYS A 231 -13.62 3.58 -7.55
CA LYS A 231 -14.34 4.15 -8.69
C LYS A 231 -15.81 4.43 -8.39
N GLU A 232 -16.53 3.47 -7.82
CA GLU A 232 -17.99 3.53 -7.65
C GLU A 232 -18.44 4.31 -6.41
N LYS A 233 -17.58 4.46 -5.40
CA LYS A 233 -17.93 5.04 -4.10
C LYS A 233 -17.09 6.25 -3.72
N ALA A 234 -15.77 6.17 -3.81
CA ALA A 234 -14.88 7.24 -3.38
C ALA A 234 -14.80 8.38 -4.42
N PHE A 235 -14.81 8.04 -5.71
CA PHE A 235 -14.61 8.99 -6.80
C PHE A 235 -15.87 9.32 -7.60
N LYS A 236 -17.02 8.73 -7.24
CA LYS A 236 -18.28 8.91 -7.96
C LYS A 236 -18.74 10.37 -8.01
N ASN A 237 -18.40 11.15 -6.98
CA ASN A 237 -18.87 12.53 -6.81
C ASN A 237 -17.79 13.57 -7.14
N LEU A 238 -16.68 13.17 -7.78
CA LEU A 238 -15.59 14.10 -8.15
C LEU A 238 -16.10 15.28 -8.97
N GLU A 239 -17.08 15.06 -9.85
CA GLU A 239 -17.66 16.08 -10.73
C GLU A 239 -18.80 16.88 -10.06
N GLU A 240 -19.28 16.46 -8.88
CA GLU A 240 -20.44 17.05 -8.19
C GLU A 240 -20.07 18.09 -7.13
N THR A 241 -19.14 17.75 -6.22
CA THR A 241 -18.89 18.49 -4.96
C THR A 241 -17.58 19.27 -4.96
N GLU A 242 -17.45 20.24 -4.04
CA GLU A 242 -16.17 20.91 -3.74
C GLU A 242 -15.13 19.84 -3.33
N TYR A 243 -14.03 19.78 -4.07
CA TYR A 243 -13.02 18.74 -3.90
C TYR A 243 -12.12 19.05 -2.71
N ASP A 244 -12.26 18.28 -1.62
CA ASP A 244 -11.34 18.33 -0.49
C ASP A 244 -10.02 17.66 -0.87
N PHE A 245 -9.04 18.50 -1.19
CA PHE A 245 -7.70 18.08 -1.59
C PHE A 245 -7.03 17.22 -0.53
N GLU A 246 -7.02 17.66 0.73
CA GLU A 246 -6.30 16.98 1.81
C GLU A 246 -6.95 15.63 2.14
N ALA A 247 -8.27 15.54 2.09
CA ALA A 247 -8.99 14.29 2.31
C ALA A 247 -8.75 13.23 1.22
N ASN A 248 -8.37 13.64 0.00
CA ASN A 248 -8.25 12.75 -1.16
C ASN A 248 -6.80 12.45 -1.60
N MET A 249 -5.80 13.15 -1.05
CA MET A 249 -4.38 12.94 -1.37
C MET A 249 -3.93 11.48 -1.25
N PHE A 250 -4.42 10.77 -0.23
CA PHE A 250 -4.11 9.35 -0.05
C PHE A 250 -4.66 8.48 -1.19
N ASN A 251 -5.86 8.78 -1.67
CA ASN A 251 -6.47 8.02 -2.77
C ASN A 251 -5.69 8.21 -4.07
N TYR A 252 -5.20 9.42 -4.34
CA TYR A 252 -4.32 9.69 -5.49
C TYR A 252 -3.00 8.91 -5.38
N TYR A 253 -2.34 9.03 -4.23
CA TYR A 253 -1.10 8.34 -3.91
C TYR A 253 -1.23 6.82 -4.11
N PHE A 254 -2.31 6.26 -3.57
CA PHE A 254 -2.64 4.86 -3.67
C PHE A 254 -2.88 4.41 -5.12
N MET A 255 -3.61 5.21 -5.90
CA MET A 255 -3.86 4.92 -7.32
C MET A 255 -2.61 5.06 -8.19
N TYR A 256 -1.71 5.98 -7.86
CA TYR A 256 -0.42 6.09 -8.51
C TYR A 256 0.41 4.82 -8.31
N ILE A 257 0.51 4.33 -7.08
CA ILE A 257 1.18 3.06 -6.75
C ILE A 257 0.58 1.90 -7.54
N LEU A 258 -0.74 1.77 -7.54
CA LEU A 258 -1.43 0.72 -8.28
C LEU A 258 -1.07 0.76 -9.77
N ALA A 259 -1.16 1.94 -10.39
CA ALA A 259 -0.93 2.12 -11.82
C ALA A 259 0.53 1.91 -12.22
N LYS A 260 1.48 2.45 -11.43
CA LYS A 260 2.90 2.52 -11.82
C LYS A 260 3.71 1.31 -11.42
N GLU A 261 3.35 0.65 -10.32
CA GLU A 261 4.13 -0.45 -9.78
C GLU A 261 3.38 -1.77 -9.83
N VAL A 262 2.15 -1.79 -9.33
CA VAL A 262 1.44 -3.06 -9.08
C VAL A 262 0.85 -3.66 -10.34
N VAL A 263 0.08 -2.91 -11.13
CA VAL A 263 -0.49 -3.43 -12.38
C VAL A 263 0.59 -3.94 -13.35
N PRO A 264 1.70 -3.23 -13.60
CA PRO A 264 2.79 -3.75 -14.41
C PRO A 264 3.39 -5.05 -13.85
N PHE A 265 3.56 -5.13 -12.53
CA PHE A 265 4.02 -6.37 -11.88
C PHE A 265 3.03 -7.52 -12.10
N LEU A 266 1.73 -7.29 -11.88
CA LEU A 266 0.71 -8.33 -12.06
C LEU A 266 0.66 -8.84 -13.52
N LYS A 267 0.72 -7.92 -14.50
CA LYS A 267 0.79 -8.27 -15.93
C LYS A 267 2.03 -9.10 -16.27
N LYS A 268 3.18 -8.82 -15.64
CA LYS A 268 4.38 -9.63 -15.82
C LYS A 268 4.20 -11.00 -15.18
N GLN A 269 3.75 -11.05 -13.93
CA GLN A 269 3.61 -12.28 -13.16
C GLN A 269 2.57 -13.24 -13.73
N ILE A 270 1.51 -12.75 -14.38
CA ILE A 270 0.49 -13.65 -14.96
C ILE A 270 1.09 -14.55 -16.07
N GLN A 271 2.07 -14.05 -16.79
CA GLN A 271 2.75 -14.75 -17.90
C GLN A 271 3.92 -15.62 -17.42
N GLU A 272 4.40 -15.44 -16.19
CA GLU A 272 5.55 -16.18 -15.68
C GLU A 272 5.17 -17.56 -15.11
N GLU A 273 5.98 -18.56 -15.42
CA GLU A 273 5.83 -19.93 -14.88
C GLU A 273 6.09 -19.97 -13.37
N ARG A 274 7.03 -19.17 -12.88
CA ARG A 274 7.40 -19.10 -11.46
C ARG A 274 7.09 -17.73 -10.90
N LYS A 275 6.14 -17.67 -9.96
CA LYS A 275 5.75 -16.40 -9.35
C LYS A 275 6.75 -15.89 -8.29
N ASP A 276 6.90 -14.57 -8.22
CA ASP A 276 7.63 -13.85 -7.18
C ASP A 276 6.78 -13.75 -5.90
N ILE A 277 6.81 -14.82 -5.11
CA ILE A 277 6.02 -14.93 -3.88
C ILE A 277 6.35 -13.81 -2.87
N ILE A 278 7.58 -13.30 -2.83
CA ILE A 278 7.97 -12.27 -1.85
C ILE A 278 7.26 -10.96 -2.20
N ARG A 279 7.32 -10.53 -3.47
CA ARG A 279 6.65 -9.31 -3.92
C ARG A 279 5.13 -9.44 -3.92
N ILE A 280 4.58 -10.62 -4.23
CA ILE A 280 3.15 -10.90 -4.06
C ILE A 280 2.72 -10.69 -2.60
N ASN A 281 3.46 -11.27 -1.65
CA ASN A 281 3.15 -11.12 -0.22
C ASN A 281 3.24 -9.66 0.21
N ARG A 282 4.26 -8.90 -0.25
CA ARG A 282 4.39 -7.47 0.03
C ARG A 282 3.14 -6.68 -0.37
N TYR A 283 2.74 -6.83 -1.62
CA TYR A 283 1.60 -6.11 -2.15
C TYR A 283 0.32 -6.49 -1.43
N TYR A 284 0.09 -7.79 -1.25
CA TYR A 284 -1.07 -8.28 -0.51
C TYR A 284 -1.15 -7.67 0.89
N GLN A 285 -0.04 -7.66 1.63
CA GLN A 285 -0.02 -7.08 2.97
C GLN A 285 -0.22 -5.57 3.00
N TYR A 286 0.44 -4.83 2.10
CA TYR A 286 0.25 -3.40 1.99
C TYR A 286 -1.23 -3.07 1.76
N PHE A 287 -1.85 -3.76 0.80
CA PHE A 287 -3.22 -3.52 0.39
C PHE A 287 -4.26 -3.91 1.44
N VAL A 288 -4.07 -5.03 2.14
CA VAL A 288 -4.93 -5.43 3.27
C VAL A 288 -4.83 -4.41 4.42
N ASN A 289 -3.62 -3.95 4.74
CA ASN A 289 -3.43 -2.96 5.81
C ASN A 289 -4.05 -1.62 5.44
N VAL A 290 -3.85 -1.14 4.21
CA VAL A 290 -4.47 0.10 3.71
C VAL A 290 -5.99 0.02 3.78
N ALA A 291 -6.60 -1.10 3.37
CA ALA A 291 -8.05 -1.23 3.48
C ALA A 291 -8.53 -1.26 4.93
N ARG A 292 -7.82 -1.92 5.84
CA ARG A 292 -8.20 -1.95 7.25
C ARG A 292 -8.12 -0.58 7.93
N THR A 293 -7.06 0.18 7.66
CA THR A 293 -6.78 1.43 8.40
C THR A 293 -7.35 2.68 7.73
N ARG A 294 -7.40 2.72 6.39
CA ARG A 294 -7.79 3.92 5.62
C ARG A 294 -9.09 3.77 4.83
N TYR A 295 -9.46 2.55 4.48
CA TYR A 295 -10.75 2.24 3.85
C TYR A 295 -11.56 1.26 4.69
N SER A 296 -11.67 1.49 6.00
CA SER A 296 -12.31 0.55 6.93
C SER A 296 -13.72 0.13 6.48
N PHE A 297 -14.45 1.00 5.78
CA PHE A 297 -15.77 0.73 5.17
C PHE A 297 -15.74 -0.27 4.01
N SER A 298 -14.57 -0.59 3.44
CA SER A 298 -14.41 -1.70 2.48
C SER A 298 -14.63 -3.07 3.14
N LEU A 299 -14.55 -3.16 4.48
CA LEU A 299 -14.94 -4.34 5.25
C LEU A 299 -16.47 -4.55 5.31
N ASP A 300 -17.26 -3.56 4.90
CA ASP A 300 -18.73 -3.67 4.79
C ASP A 300 -19.17 -4.13 3.39
N ASN A 301 -18.25 -4.18 2.42
CA ASN A 301 -18.49 -4.85 1.14
C ASN A 301 -18.36 -6.37 1.34
N PRO A 302 -19.41 -7.18 1.08
CA PRO A 302 -19.38 -8.63 1.35
C PRO A 302 -18.25 -9.37 0.64
N ASP A 303 -17.96 -8.99 -0.61
CA ASP A 303 -16.93 -9.62 -1.44
C ASP A 303 -15.53 -9.31 -0.88
N LEU A 304 -15.24 -8.04 -0.56
CA LEU A 304 -13.96 -7.63 0.03
C LEU A 304 -13.78 -8.16 1.45
N LYS A 305 -14.85 -8.20 2.26
CA LYS A 305 -14.82 -8.76 3.61
C LYS A 305 -14.33 -10.20 3.59
N SER A 306 -14.89 -11.03 2.70
CA SER A 306 -14.52 -12.44 2.55
C SER A 306 -13.05 -12.67 2.18
N LEU A 307 -12.44 -11.71 1.47
CA LEU A 307 -11.03 -11.77 1.06
C LEU A 307 -10.05 -11.32 2.16
N ILE A 308 -10.53 -10.52 3.14
CA ILE A 308 -9.71 -9.90 4.20
C ILE A 308 -9.82 -10.64 5.55
N SER A 309 -10.98 -11.25 5.84
CA SER A 309 -11.29 -11.93 7.10
C SER A 309 -10.79 -13.36 7.13
#